data_AF-A0A4V1UV53-F1
#
_entry.id   AF-A0A4V1UV53-F1
#
_cell.length_a   1.000
_cell.length_b   1.000
_cell.length_c   1.000
_cell.angle_alpha   90.00
_cell.angle_beta   90.00
_cell.angle_gamma   90.00
#
_symmetry.space_group_name_H-M   'P 1'
#
loop_
_entity.id
_entity.type
_entity.pdbx_description
1 polymer ?
#
loop_
_entity_poly.entity_id
_entity_poly.type
_entity_poly.pdbx_seq_one_letter_code
_entity_poly.pdbx_strand_id
1 'polypeptide(L)'
;MSALAFVGCGLRPPRNVTPEEYGQLKSDMSYRQVVTIIGAEPDKVDHAKVPRGASLKTCTWKNKDGSLVGITFEGDKARLIQEYDPAKPALPR
;
A
#
# COMPACT_ATOMS: atom_id res chain seq x y z
N MET A 1 -9.56 23.66 30.80
CA MET A 1 -9.92 23.01 29.53
C MET A 1 -8.68 23.03 28.66
N SER A 2 -8.08 21.89 28.38
CA SER A 2 -6.92 21.80 27.47
C SER A 2 -7.36 20.93 26.30
N ALA A 3 -7.60 21.58 25.15
CA ALA A 3 -7.77 20.91 23.88
C ALA A 3 -6.39 20.83 23.22
N LEU A 4 -5.94 19.61 22.90
CA LEU A 4 -4.72 19.39 22.12
C LEU A 4 -4.91 18.20 21.19
N ALA A 5 -4.50 18.45 19.96
CA ALA A 5 -4.36 17.55 18.82
C ALA A 5 -5.67 17.02 18.21
N PHE A 6 -6.09 17.67 17.13
CA PHE A 6 -6.75 16.98 16.03
C PHE A 6 -5.88 15.78 15.64
N VAL A 7 -6.27 14.58 16.09
CA VAL A 7 -5.95 13.35 15.36
C VAL A 7 -6.72 13.45 14.06
N GLY A 8 -6.15 14.19 13.11
CA GLY A 8 -6.55 14.07 11.72
C GLY A 8 -6.19 12.66 11.29
N CYS A 9 -7.08 11.70 11.53
CA CYS A 9 -7.24 10.58 10.63
C CYS A 9 -7.50 11.21 9.27
N GLY A 10 -6.43 11.47 8.52
CA GLY A 10 -6.46 12.06 7.21
C GLY A 10 -7.09 11.06 6.26
N LEU A 11 -8.41 10.94 6.34
CA LEU A 11 -9.27 10.32 5.35
C LEU A 11 -9.20 11.20 4.11
N ARG A 12 -8.06 11.14 3.39
CA ARG A 12 -8.09 11.42 1.96
C ARG A 12 -9.04 10.39 1.37
N PRO A 13 -10.00 10.82 0.53
CA PRO A 13 -10.92 9.87 -0.08
C PRO A 13 -10.11 8.83 -0.86
N PRO A 14 -10.52 7.55 -0.82
CA PRO A 14 -9.91 6.52 -1.65
C PRO A 14 -9.85 6.99 -3.10
N ARG A 15 -8.64 6.94 -3.67
CA ARG A 15 -8.34 7.37 -5.03
C ARG A 15 -7.63 6.25 -5.76
N ASN A 16 -7.75 6.27 -7.08
CA ASN A 16 -7.01 5.34 -7.92
C ASN A 16 -5.52 5.67 -7.82
N VAL A 17 -4.70 4.64 -7.67
CA VAL A 17 -3.27 4.68 -7.94
C VAL A 17 -3.11 4.78 -9.45
N THR A 18 -2.44 5.82 -9.94
CA THR A 18 -2.20 5.97 -11.37
C THR A 18 -1.07 5.06 -11.84
N PRO A 19 -1.00 4.71 -13.14
CA PRO A 19 0.13 3.96 -13.69
C PRO A 19 1.48 4.65 -13.46
N GLU A 20 1.49 5.99 -13.50
CA GLU A 20 2.68 6.80 -13.25
C GLU A 20 3.15 6.71 -11.80
N GLU A 21 2.23 6.77 -10.83
CA GLU A 21 2.52 6.60 -9.41
C GLU A 21 3.01 5.19 -9.12
N TYR A 22 2.34 4.18 -9.68
CA TYR A 22 2.75 2.77 -9.55
C TYR A 22 4.15 2.55 -10.13
N GLY A 23 4.45 3.10 -11.31
CA GLY A 23 5.76 2.99 -11.96
C GLY A 23 6.91 3.65 -11.20
N GLN A 24 6.63 4.54 -10.25
CA GLN A 24 7.64 5.14 -9.37
C GLN A 24 7.99 4.25 -8.17
N LEU A 25 7.13 3.29 -7.82
CA LEU A 25 7.34 2.41 -6.68
C LEU A 25 8.51 1.45 -6.95
N LYS A 26 9.37 1.26 -5.95
CA LYS A 26 10.54 0.38 -6.04
C LYS A 26 10.72 -0.41 -4.76
N SER A 27 11.36 -1.57 -4.88
CA SER A 27 11.81 -2.35 -3.74
C SER A 27 12.70 -1.52 -2.81
N ASP A 28 12.74 -1.89 -1.53
CA ASP A 28 13.45 -1.21 -0.45
C ASP A 28 12.96 0.21 -0.09
N MET A 29 11.96 0.75 -0.78
CA MET A 29 11.31 2.01 -0.36
C MET A 29 10.64 1.84 1.02
N SER A 30 10.70 2.91 1.81
CA SER A 30 9.98 2.98 3.09
C SER A 30 8.47 3.10 2.91
N TYR A 31 7.69 2.71 3.93
CA TYR A 31 6.25 2.96 3.94
C TYR A 31 5.90 4.43 3.67
N ARG A 32 6.65 5.34 4.29
CA ARG A 32 6.43 6.78 4.14
C ARG A 32 6.67 7.26 2.71
N GLN A 33 7.72 6.77 2.05
CA GLN A 33 8.00 7.12 0.64
C GLN A 33 6.86 6.63 -0.27
N VAL A 34 6.40 5.39 -0.07
CA VAL A 34 5.28 4.81 -0.82
C VAL A 34 4.01 5.66 -0.67
N VAL A 35 3.61 5.99 0.56
CA VAL A 35 2.43 6.84 0.82
C VAL A 35 2.60 8.24 0.22
N THR A 36 3.81 8.76 0.20
CA THR A 36 4.10 10.07 -0.42
C THR A 36 3.94 10.02 -1.95
N ILE A 37 4.42 8.95 -2.60
CA ILE A 37 4.29 8.73 -4.05
C ILE A 37 2.82 8.55 -4.45
N ILE A 38 2.10 7.67 -3.75
CA ILE A 38 0.67 7.40 -4.03
C ILE A 38 -0.21 8.59 -3.61
N GLY A 39 0.24 9.36 -2.62
CA GLY A 39 -0.50 10.49 -2.08
C GLY A 39 -1.74 10.08 -1.28
N ALA A 40 -1.84 8.83 -0.82
CA ALA A 40 -2.92 8.35 0.02
C ALA A 40 -2.47 7.19 0.93
N GLU A 41 -3.08 7.10 2.11
CA GLU A 41 -2.95 5.94 2.99
C GLU A 41 -3.65 4.71 2.35
N PRO A 42 -3.22 3.47 2.66
CA PRO A 42 -3.83 2.28 2.12
C PRO A 42 -5.25 2.06 2.66
N ASP A 43 -6.12 1.51 1.82
CA ASP A 43 -7.48 1.09 2.20
C ASP A 43 -7.49 -0.08 3.19
N LYS A 44 -6.46 -0.93 3.14
CA LYS A 44 -6.33 -2.08 4.03
C LYS A 44 -4.88 -2.25 4.48
N VAL A 45 -4.72 -2.58 5.77
CA VAL A 45 -3.43 -2.98 6.36
C VAL A 45 -3.61 -4.31 7.07
N ASP A 46 -2.84 -5.31 6.65
CA ASP A 46 -2.76 -6.62 7.29
C ASP A 46 -1.36 -6.82 7.89
N HIS A 47 -1.29 -7.49 9.05
CA HIS A 47 -0.03 -7.83 9.70
C HIS A 47 0.10 -9.34 9.82
N ALA A 48 1.26 -9.89 9.43
CA ALA A 48 1.58 -11.29 9.57
C ALA A 48 2.89 -11.47 10.33
N LYS A 49 2.92 -12.44 11.26
CA LYS A 49 4.17 -12.94 11.83
C LYS A 49 4.62 -14.13 10.99
N VAL A 50 5.84 -14.08 10.49
CA VAL A 50 6.43 -15.20 9.74
C VAL A 50 7.45 -15.96 10.59
N PRO A 51 7.71 -17.24 10.27
CA PRO A 51 8.76 -18.00 10.95
C PRO A 51 10.09 -17.26 10.93
N ARG A 52 10.88 -17.43 12.00
CA ARG A 52 12.13 -16.68 12.29
C ARG A 52 11.94 -15.25 12.83
N GLY A 53 10.72 -14.89 13.25
CA GLY A 53 10.48 -13.68 14.03
C GLY A 53 10.35 -12.39 13.20
N ALA A 54 10.39 -12.47 11.88
CA ALA A 54 10.10 -11.32 11.03
C ALA A 54 8.60 -10.97 11.06
N SER A 55 8.31 -9.68 10.93
CA SER A 55 6.97 -9.14 10.80
C SER A 55 6.78 -8.60 9.40
N LEU A 56 5.67 -9.01 8.78
CA LEU A 56 5.23 -8.48 7.50
C LEU A 56 4.05 -7.55 7.72
N LYS A 57 4.06 -6.41 7.02
CA LYS A 57 2.93 -5.50 6.89
C LYS A 57 2.52 -5.46 5.43
N THR A 58 1.30 -5.87 5.11
CA THR A 58 0.76 -5.78 3.75
C THR A 58 -0.24 -4.65 3.67
N CYS A 59 0.00 -3.70 2.78
CA CYS A 59 -0.84 -2.55 2.52
C CYS A 59 -1.53 -2.73 1.16
N THR A 60 -2.83 -2.43 1.08
CA THR A 60 -3.60 -2.53 -0.16
C THR A 60 -4.29 -1.20 -0.46
N TRP A 61 -4.12 -0.70 -1.69
CA TRP A 61 -4.88 0.40 -2.27
C TRP A 61 -5.85 -0.16 -3.31
N LYS A 62 -7.11 0.26 -3.27
CA LYS A 62 -8.17 -0.19 -4.17
C LYS A 62 -8.51 0.88 -5.19
N ASN A 63 -8.42 0.53 -6.46
CA ASN A 63 -8.88 1.38 -7.54
C ASN A 63 -10.38 1.16 -7.79
N LYS A 64 -11.06 2.18 -8.33
CA LYS A 64 -12.50 2.15 -8.63
C LYS A 64 -12.89 1.14 -9.70
N ASP A 65 -11.96 0.78 -10.58
CA ASP A 65 -12.15 -0.24 -11.62
C ASP A 65 -12.07 -1.67 -11.08
N GLY A 66 -11.81 -1.84 -9.77
CA GLY A 66 -11.68 -3.14 -9.13
C GLY A 66 -10.25 -3.70 -9.15
N SER A 67 -9.30 -3.03 -9.80
CA SER A 67 -7.87 -3.33 -9.66
C SER A 67 -7.36 -2.90 -8.28
N LEU A 68 -6.23 -3.46 -7.87
CA LEU A 68 -5.65 -3.30 -6.55
C LEU A 68 -4.13 -3.18 -6.66
N VAL A 69 -3.55 -2.31 -5.84
CA VAL A 69 -2.09 -2.29 -5.60
C VAL A 69 -1.84 -2.85 -4.21
N GLY A 70 -1.07 -3.93 -4.13
CA GLY A 70 -0.64 -4.57 -2.89
C GLY A 70 0.86 -4.38 -2.67
N ILE A 71 1.26 -3.97 -1.47
CA ILE A 71 2.67 -3.84 -1.11
C ILE A 71 2.93 -4.51 0.23
N THR A 72 3.82 -5.48 0.24
CA THR A 72 4.29 -6.13 1.47
C THR A 72 5.63 -5.56 1.89
N PHE A 73 5.67 -5.10 3.14
CA PHE A 73 6.83 -4.59 3.82
C PHE A 73 7.35 -5.64 4.80
N GLU A 74 8.66 -5.76 4.87
CA GLU A 74 9.37 -6.46 5.96
C GLU A 74 10.13 -5.40 6.76
N GLY A 75 9.79 -5.25 8.03
CA GLY A 75 10.14 -4.03 8.75
C GLY A 75 9.53 -2.80 8.06
N ASP A 76 10.35 -1.80 7.72
CA ASP A 76 9.91 -0.60 7.00
C ASP A 76 10.12 -0.70 5.47
N LYS A 77 10.73 -1.77 4.96
CA LYS A 77 11.17 -1.82 3.56
C LYS A 77 10.21 -2.62 2.69
N ALA A 78 9.82 -2.06 1.55
CA ALA A 78 9.04 -2.76 0.54
C ALA A 78 9.82 -3.97 0.00
N ARG A 79 9.19 -5.14 0.04
CA ARG A 79 9.76 -6.42 -0.44
C ARG A 79 9.03 -6.94 -1.65
N LEU A 80 7.71 -6.77 -1.67
CA LEU A 80 6.85 -7.18 -2.76
C LEU A 80 5.93 -6.01 -3.11
N ILE A 81 5.92 -5.64 -4.38
CA ILE A 81 4.99 -4.67 -4.96
C ILE A 81 4.26 -5.42 -6.06
N GLN A 82 2.93 -5.42 -6.01
CA GLN A 82 2.11 -6.15 -6.96
C GLN A 82 0.88 -5.32 -7.33
N GLU A 83 0.49 -5.42 -8.58
CA GLU A 83 -0.79 -4.96 -9.08
C GLU A 83 -1.63 -6.19 -9.41
N TYR A 84 -2.88 -6.18 -8.97
CA TYR A 84 -3.89 -7.13 -9.39
C TYR A 84 -4.92 -6.39 -10.22
N ASP A 85 -5.10 -6.81 -11.46
CA ASP A 85 -6.13 -6.29 -12.35
C ASP A 85 -7.04 -7.46 -12.76
N PRO A 86 -8.32 -7.46 -12.35
CA PRO A 86 -9.26 -8.53 -12.70
C PRO A 86 -9.58 -8.60 -14.19
N ALA A 87 -9.34 -7.53 -14.96
CA ALA A 87 -9.52 -7.50 -16.41
C ALA A 87 -8.29 -8.03 -17.16
N LYS A 88 -7.14 -8.17 -16.49
CA LYS A 88 -5.92 -8.69 -17.09
C LYS A 88 -5.97 -10.23 -17.11
N PRO A 89 -5.90 -10.87 -18.29
CA PRO A 89 -5.92 -12.33 -18.36
C PRO A 89 -4.74 -12.91 -17.59
N ALA A 90 -5.00 -13.90 -16.74
CA ALA A 90 -3.94 -14.66 -16.08
C ALA A 90 -3.05 -15.29 -17.18
N LEU A 91 -1.76 -14.97 -17.17
CA LEU A 91 -0.82 -15.58 -18.11
C LEU A 91 -0.86 -17.11 -17.91
N PRO A 92 -0.94 -17.91 -18.99
CA PRO A 92 -0.79 -19.35 -18.88
C PRO A 92 0.58 -19.68 -18.27
N ARG A 93 0.59 -20.62 -17.33
CA ARG A 93 1.79 -21.11 -16.66
C ARG A 93 2.61 -22.03 -17.55
#